data_AF-A0A951DMT5-F1
#
_entry.id   AF-A0A951DMT5-F1
#
_cell.length_a   1.000
_cell.length_b   1.000
_cell.length_c   1.000
_cell.angle_alpha   90.00
_cell.angle_beta   90.00
_cell.angle_gamma   90.00
#
_symmetry.space_group_name_H-M   'P 1'
#
loop_
_entity.id
_entity.type
_entity.pdbx_description
1 polymer ?
#
loop_
_entity_poly.entity_id
_entity_poly.type
_entity_poly.pdbx_seq_one_letter_code
_entity_poly.pdbx_strand_id
1 'polypeptide(L)'
;MLAAWLLSLGLLTAQLAPVDVAIDPGHSRADVGASGGGMREYQLTLDLAQRVRARLEQQTHLTVRLTREDDQPLTPLLHPNSDDDIAAEQGARIAAAGPASVFVSLHFNGGPASLHGTETYYNPNRAAEVSRDLALAHALQAHVVAALADEVGYESLDRGVKSDLSAGKPYGDFFSLRGP
;
A
#
# COMPACT_ATOMS: atom_id res chain seq x y z
N MET A 1 19.62 -24.90 -49.30
CA MET A 1 18.79 -25.95 -48.65
C MET A 1 19.32 -26.04 -47.22
N LEU A 2 18.68 -25.52 -46.18
CA LEU A 2 17.25 -25.46 -45.84
C LEU A 2 16.90 -24.10 -45.21
N ALA A 3 15.82 -23.52 -45.70
CA ALA A 3 15.11 -22.41 -45.10
C ALA A 3 13.97 -22.95 -44.24
N ALA A 4 13.64 -22.21 -43.17
CA ALA A 4 12.37 -22.22 -42.43
C ALA A 4 11.98 -23.52 -41.69
N TRP A 5 10.98 -23.39 -40.82
CA TRP A 5 10.37 -24.40 -39.93
C TRP A 5 11.14 -24.57 -38.60
N LEU A 6 10.80 -23.85 -37.52
CA LEU A 6 9.56 -24.03 -36.75
C LEU A 6 9.14 -22.71 -36.05
N LEU A 7 8.19 -22.01 -36.69
CA LEU A 7 7.17 -21.23 -35.98
C LEU A 7 5.95 -22.16 -35.85
N SER A 8 5.92 -23.00 -34.83
CA SER A 8 4.69 -23.71 -34.44
C SER A 8 4.93 -24.53 -33.18
N LEU A 9 4.83 -23.88 -32.03
CA LEU A 9 4.24 -24.44 -30.82
C LEU A 9 3.92 -23.21 -29.98
N GLY A 10 2.69 -22.74 -30.12
CA GLY A 10 2.16 -21.60 -29.39
C GLY A 10 2.15 -21.87 -27.89
N LEU A 11 3.31 -21.73 -27.26
CA LEU A 11 3.37 -21.20 -25.92
C LEU A 11 2.95 -19.74 -26.07
N LEU A 12 1.64 -19.50 -26.03
CA LEU A 12 1.15 -18.29 -25.39
C LEU A 12 1.93 -18.23 -24.07
N THR A 13 2.97 -17.39 -24.01
CA THR A 13 3.18 -16.67 -22.75
C THR A 13 1.82 -16.05 -22.52
N ALA A 14 1.04 -16.63 -21.60
CA ALA A 14 -0.23 -16.04 -21.23
C ALA A 14 0.12 -14.61 -20.83
N GLN A 15 -0.20 -13.66 -21.71
CA GLN A 15 0.05 -12.26 -21.43
C GLN A 15 -0.85 -11.99 -20.24
N LEU A 16 -0.24 -11.91 -19.05
CA LEU A 16 -0.98 -11.59 -17.84
C LEU A 16 -1.74 -10.30 -18.15
N ALA A 17 -3.04 -10.31 -17.87
CA ALA A 17 -3.86 -9.12 -18.05
C ALA A 17 -3.18 -7.97 -17.30
N PRO A 18 -3.07 -6.77 -17.89
CA PRO A 18 -2.51 -5.62 -17.19
C PRO A 18 -3.20 -5.44 -15.84
N VAL A 19 -2.43 -5.35 -14.77
CA VAL A 19 -2.93 -5.08 -13.41
C VAL A 19 -2.49 -3.69 -13.01
N ASP A 20 -3.46 -2.84 -12.72
CA ASP A 20 -3.22 -1.50 -12.20
C ASP A 20 -3.05 -1.56 -10.67
N VAL A 21 -1.89 -1.13 -10.19
CA VAL A 21 -1.56 -1.07 -8.76
C VAL A 21 -1.39 0.39 -8.35
N ALA A 22 -2.20 0.83 -7.40
CA ALA A 22 -2.03 2.11 -6.73
C ALA A 22 -1.34 1.88 -5.37
N ILE A 23 -0.25 2.59 -5.13
CA ILE A 23 0.43 2.63 -3.84
C ILE A 23 0.21 4.02 -3.26
N ASP A 24 -0.27 4.07 -2.04
CA ASP A 24 -0.55 5.30 -1.33
C ASP A 24 0.49 5.49 -0.22
N PRO A 25 1.48 6.39 -0.40
CA PRO A 25 2.36 6.76 0.67
C PRO A 25 1.57 7.60 1.67
N GLY A 26 1.25 7.01 2.83
CA GLY A 26 0.49 7.68 3.89
C GLY A 26 1.10 9.01 4.32
N HIS A 27 0.28 9.90 4.87
CA HIS A 27 0.71 11.19 5.44
C HIS A 27 1.35 12.16 4.42
N SER A 28 1.73 13.36 4.86
CA SER A 28 2.44 14.38 4.06
C SER A 28 3.27 15.30 4.97
N ARG A 29 3.92 16.32 4.42
CA ARG A 29 4.60 17.35 5.22
C ARG A 29 3.62 18.10 6.15
N ALA A 30 2.37 18.26 5.74
CA ALA A 30 1.33 18.95 6.52
C ALA A 30 0.73 18.05 7.61
N ASP A 31 0.54 16.77 7.31
CA ASP A 31 0.15 15.73 8.26
C ASP A 31 1.32 14.76 8.45
N VAL A 32 2.20 15.02 9.42
CA VAL A 32 3.51 14.34 9.52
C VAL A 32 3.44 12.86 9.90
N GLY A 33 2.30 12.39 10.42
CA GLY A 33 2.15 11.06 11.02
C GLY A 33 3.02 10.84 12.26
N ALA A 34 3.32 9.58 12.56
CA ALA A 34 4.20 9.19 13.65
C ALA A 34 5.62 9.79 13.47
N SER A 35 6.27 10.11 14.59
CA SER A 35 7.63 10.65 14.61
C SER A 35 8.46 10.01 15.73
N GLY A 36 9.72 9.70 15.44
CA GLY A 36 10.63 9.06 16.39
C GLY A 36 12.03 8.89 15.83
N GLY A 37 13.06 8.98 16.68
CA GLY A 37 14.46 8.78 16.24
C GLY A 37 14.94 9.76 15.16
N GLY A 38 14.33 10.94 15.04
CA GLY A 38 14.62 11.91 13.98
C GLY A 38 13.93 11.62 12.63
N MET A 39 13.15 10.54 12.55
CA MET A 39 12.39 10.17 11.36
C MET A 39 10.92 10.59 11.50
N ARG A 40 10.28 10.85 10.36
CA ARG A 40 8.86 11.20 10.26
C ARG A 40 8.18 10.23 9.31
N GLU A 41 7.00 9.76 9.67
CA GLU A 41 6.28 8.73 8.94
C GLU A 41 6.10 9.08 7.47
N TYR A 42 5.66 10.30 7.14
CA TYR A 42 5.44 10.70 5.74
C TYR A 42 6.67 10.56 4.83
N GLN A 43 7.88 10.69 5.40
CA GLN A 43 9.13 10.54 4.66
C GLN A 43 9.42 9.06 4.41
N LEU A 44 9.20 8.22 5.43
CA LEU A 44 9.40 6.78 5.36
C LEU A 44 8.40 6.12 4.41
N THR A 45 7.13 6.53 4.46
CA THR A 45 6.09 6.02 3.55
C THR A 45 6.40 6.39 2.10
N LEU A 46 6.86 7.62 1.83
CA LEU A 46 7.24 8.06 0.48
C LEU A 46 8.44 7.27 -0.06
N ASP A 47 9.52 7.17 0.73
CA ASP A 47 10.71 6.42 0.32
C ASP A 47 10.37 4.94 0.06
N LEU A 48 9.59 4.31 0.96
CA LEU A 48 9.16 2.93 0.77
C LEU A 48 8.29 2.79 -0.48
N ALA A 49 7.30 3.65 -0.69
CA ALA A 49 6.43 3.60 -1.86
C ALA A 49 7.20 3.72 -3.18
N GLN A 50 8.18 4.63 -3.25
CA GLN A 50 9.03 4.78 -4.43
C GLN A 50 9.85 3.53 -4.71
N ARG A 51 10.39 2.87 -3.69
CA ARG A 51 11.13 1.60 -3.82
C ARG A 51 10.21 0.45 -4.24
N VAL A 52 9.02 0.36 -3.66
CA VAL A 52 8.02 -0.66 -4.03
C VAL A 52 7.61 -0.46 -5.48
N ARG A 53 7.31 0.77 -5.90
CA ARG A 53 7.02 1.09 -7.32
C ARG A 53 8.15 0.62 -8.23
N ALA A 54 9.38 1.02 -7.95
CA ALA A 54 10.53 0.67 -8.79
C ALA A 54 10.74 -0.86 -8.90
N ARG A 55 10.41 -1.64 -7.85
CA ARG A 55 10.45 -3.10 -7.90
C ARG A 55 9.29 -3.70 -8.69
N LEU A 56 8.08 -3.21 -8.48
CA LEU A 56 6.88 -3.71 -9.17
C LEU A 56 6.90 -3.40 -10.67
N GLU A 57 7.43 -2.24 -11.08
CA GLU A 57 7.59 -1.86 -12.49
C GLU A 57 8.58 -2.75 -13.27
N GLN A 58 9.37 -3.59 -12.59
CA GLN A 58 10.16 -4.64 -13.25
C GLN A 58 9.27 -5.74 -13.86
N GLN A 59 8.01 -5.83 -13.43
CA GLN A 59 7.03 -6.77 -13.94
C GLN A 59 6.26 -6.12 -15.09
N THR A 60 6.43 -6.62 -16.31
CA THR A 60 5.85 -6.02 -17.53
C THR A 60 4.33 -6.02 -17.61
N HIS A 61 3.65 -6.68 -16.67
CA HIS A 61 2.18 -6.76 -16.59
C HIS A 61 1.60 -5.86 -15.49
N LEU A 62 2.44 -5.16 -14.72
CA LEU A 62 2.00 -4.24 -13.67
C LEU A 62 2.16 -2.80 -14.15
N THR A 63 1.11 -2.01 -13.99
CA THR A 63 1.17 -0.55 -14.10
C THR A 63 1.05 0.02 -12.69
N VAL A 64 2.06 0.75 -12.22
CA VAL A 64 2.11 1.21 -10.82
C VAL A 64 1.99 2.72 -10.76
N ARG A 65 1.11 3.22 -9.88
CA ARG A 65 0.88 4.64 -9.64
C ARG A 65 1.06 4.94 -8.16
N LEU A 66 1.67 6.08 -7.84
CA LEU A 66 1.66 6.62 -6.48
C LEU A 66 0.55 7.64 -6.33
N THR A 67 -0.14 7.69 -5.19
CA THR A 67 -1.15 8.74 -4.92
C THR A 67 -0.51 10.11 -4.74
N ARG A 68 0.73 10.17 -4.25
CA ARG A 68 1.60 11.35 -4.22
C ARG A 68 3.04 10.98 -4.56
N GLU A 69 3.77 11.90 -5.18
CA GLU A 69 5.18 11.68 -5.56
C GLU A 69 6.19 12.53 -4.79
N ASP A 70 5.71 13.52 -4.03
CA ASP A 70 6.50 14.42 -3.21
C ASP A 70 5.98 14.46 -1.75
N ASP A 71 6.53 15.37 -0.95
CA ASP A 71 6.13 15.56 0.45
C ASP A 71 4.88 16.43 0.63
N GLN A 72 4.25 16.91 -0.44
CA GLN A 72 3.11 17.82 -0.32
C GLN A 72 1.79 17.06 -0.11
N PRO A 73 0.83 17.67 0.62
CA PRO A 73 -0.55 17.20 0.60
C PRO A 73 -1.17 17.40 -0.79
N LEU A 74 -2.23 16.65 -1.09
CA LEU A 74 -3.03 16.82 -2.31
C LEU A 74 -4.12 17.88 -2.16
N THR A 75 -4.34 18.36 -0.95
CA THR A 75 -5.25 19.47 -0.63
C THR A 75 -4.47 20.69 -0.13
N PRO A 76 -5.10 21.86 0.03
CA PRO A 76 -4.47 23.04 0.66
C PRO A 76 -4.13 22.87 2.16
N LEU A 77 -4.07 21.65 2.68
CA LEU A 77 -3.79 21.33 4.08
C LEU A 77 -2.42 21.90 4.50
N LEU A 78 -2.40 22.62 5.62
CA LEU A 78 -1.16 23.09 6.26
C LEU A 78 -0.83 22.31 7.53
N HIS A 79 -1.88 21.91 8.26
CA HIS A 79 -1.83 21.07 9.45
C HIS A 79 -3.23 20.50 9.71
N PRO A 80 -3.39 19.20 10.06
CA PRO A 80 -4.70 18.65 10.41
C PRO A 80 -5.19 19.23 11.75
N ASN A 81 -6.21 20.09 11.71
CA ASN A 81 -6.82 20.68 12.90
C ASN A 81 -8.14 19.99 13.30
N SER A 82 -8.62 19.09 12.44
CA SER A 82 -9.89 18.38 12.60
C SER A 82 -9.87 17.02 11.90
N ASP A 83 -10.80 16.16 12.27
CA ASP A 83 -11.03 14.89 11.56
C ASP A 83 -11.47 15.13 10.10
N ASP A 84 -12.16 16.24 9.82
CA ASP A 84 -12.58 16.61 8.47
C ASP A 84 -11.39 16.97 7.58
N ASP A 85 -10.36 17.64 8.11
CA ASP A 85 -9.12 17.92 7.38
C ASP A 85 -8.41 16.63 6.96
N ILE A 86 -8.34 15.67 7.89
CA ILE A 86 -7.73 14.36 7.66
C ILE A 86 -8.55 13.58 6.61
N ALA A 87 -9.87 13.56 6.76
CA ALA A 87 -10.77 12.88 5.83
C ALA A 87 -10.69 13.48 4.42
N ALA A 88 -10.60 14.80 4.29
CA ALA A 88 -10.48 15.49 3.02
C ALA A 88 -9.17 15.15 2.30
N GLU A 89 -8.04 15.23 3.00
CA GLU A 89 -6.73 14.90 2.43
C GLU A 89 -6.63 13.43 2.01
N GLN A 90 -7.11 12.54 2.86
CA GLN A 90 -7.13 11.12 2.56
C GLN A 90 -8.08 10.78 1.41
N GLY A 91 -9.25 11.43 1.34
CA GLY A 91 -10.17 11.32 0.22
C GLY A 91 -9.52 11.74 -1.09
N ALA A 92 -8.75 12.82 -1.08
CA ALA A 92 -7.97 13.26 -2.23
C ALA A 92 -6.91 12.22 -2.64
N ARG A 93 -6.21 11.59 -1.69
CA ARG A 93 -5.24 10.51 -1.99
C ARG A 93 -5.90 9.28 -2.61
N ILE A 94 -7.05 8.86 -2.09
CA ILE A 94 -7.83 7.77 -2.70
C ILE A 94 -8.32 8.15 -4.10
N ALA A 95 -8.78 9.39 -4.30
CA ALA A 95 -9.20 9.84 -5.63
C ALA A 95 -8.03 9.87 -6.62
N ALA A 96 -6.84 10.28 -6.17
CA ALA A 96 -5.61 10.29 -6.97
C ALA A 96 -5.13 8.89 -7.36
N ALA A 97 -5.50 7.85 -6.61
CA ALA A 97 -5.25 6.46 -7.01
C ALA A 97 -5.90 6.14 -8.36
N GLY A 98 -7.02 6.79 -8.71
CA GLY A 98 -7.80 6.49 -9.90
C GLY A 98 -8.35 5.06 -9.91
N PRO A 99 -8.75 4.53 -11.08
CA PRO A 99 -9.08 3.12 -11.22
C PRO A 99 -7.84 2.27 -10.97
N ALA A 100 -7.91 1.34 -10.02
CA ALA A 100 -6.84 0.39 -9.73
C ALA A 100 -7.43 -0.98 -9.39
N SER A 101 -6.76 -2.04 -9.81
CA SER A 101 -7.08 -3.41 -9.40
C SER A 101 -6.56 -3.73 -8.01
N VAL A 102 -5.54 -3.01 -7.53
CA VAL A 102 -5.03 -3.14 -6.18
C VAL A 102 -4.67 -1.75 -5.68
N PHE A 103 -5.09 -1.40 -4.47
CA PHE A 103 -4.71 -0.22 -3.72
C PHE A 103 -4.05 -0.66 -2.42
N VAL A 104 -2.83 -0.16 -2.17
CA VAL A 104 -2.07 -0.42 -0.95
C VAL A 104 -1.65 0.89 -0.32
N SER A 105 -2.17 1.19 0.88
CA SER A 105 -1.67 2.32 1.68
C SER A 105 -0.54 1.85 2.60
N LEU A 106 0.55 2.61 2.62
CA LEU A 106 1.75 2.33 3.41
C LEU A 106 1.83 3.29 4.59
N HIS A 107 2.01 2.74 5.79
CA HIS A 107 2.06 3.48 7.05
C HIS A 107 3.10 2.89 8.00
N PHE A 108 3.54 3.69 8.97
CA PHE A 108 4.40 3.27 10.08
C PHE A 108 3.72 3.63 11.39
N ASN A 109 3.33 2.62 12.16
CA ASN A 109 2.66 2.83 13.44
C ASN A 109 3.49 3.68 14.42
N GLY A 110 2.80 4.53 15.17
CA GLY A 110 3.34 5.28 16.30
C GLY A 110 2.73 4.80 17.61
N GLY A 111 3.54 4.78 18.68
CA GLY A 111 3.09 4.35 20.00
C GLY A 111 4.22 4.34 21.02
N PRO A 112 3.96 3.86 22.25
CA PRO A 112 5.02 3.64 23.24
C PRO A 112 6.02 2.61 22.72
N ALA A 113 7.28 2.67 23.17
CA ALA A 113 8.36 1.79 22.69
C ALA A 113 8.09 0.28 22.88
N SER A 114 7.18 -0.10 23.78
CA SER A 114 6.72 -1.47 23.95
C SER A 114 5.85 -1.97 22.79
N LEU A 115 5.22 -1.06 22.03
CA LEU A 115 4.40 -1.38 20.87
C LEU A 115 5.28 -1.52 19.63
N HIS A 116 5.41 -2.74 19.13
CA HIS A 116 6.19 -3.07 17.93
C HIS A 116 5.51 -4.19 17.16
N GLY A 117 5.98 -4.43 15.92
CA GLY A 117 5.47 -5.47 15.03
C GLY A 117 4.78 -4.93 13.78
N THR A 118 4.38 -5.86 12.91
CA THR A 118 3.72 -5.58 11.63
C THR A 118 2.25 -5.98 11.70
N GLU A 119 1.35 -5.16 11.16
CA GLU A 119 -0.07 -5.47 10.98
C GLU A 119 -0.53 -4.98 9.61
N THR A 120 -1.57 -5.63 9.09
CA THR A 120 -2.15 -5.29 7.79
C THR A 120 -3.65 -5.09 7.94
N TYR A 121 -4.16 -3.98 7.39
CA TYR A 121 -5.57 -3.62 7.46
C TYR A 121 -6.28 -3.79 6.12
N TYR A 122 -7.52 -4.27 6.16
CA TYR A 122 -8.40 -4.39 4.99
C TYR A 122 -9.75 -3.70 5.25
N ASN A 123 -10.41 -3.27 4.17
CA ASN A 123 -11.71 -2.61 4.22
C ASN A 123 -12.82 -3.68 4.22
N PRO A 124 -13.57 -3.87 5.33
CA PRO A 124 -14.65 -4.86 5.38
C PRO A 124 -15.92 -4.41 4.66
N ASN A 125 -16.08 -3.11 4.38
CA ASN A 125 -17.28 -2.53 3.80
C ASN A 125 -17.37 -2.70 2.27
N ARG A 126 -16.33 -3.25 1.63
CA ARG A 126 -16.36 -3.67 0.21
C ARG A 126 -16.97 -5.05 0.04
N ALA A 127 -18.26 -5.20 0.38
CA ALA A 127 -18.92 -6.51 0.52
C ALA A 127 -18.74 -7.48 -0.67
N ALA A 128 -18.69 -6.98 -1.91
CA ALA A 128 -18.46 -7.82 -3.10
C ALA A 128 -17.02 -8.37 -3.20
N GLU A 129 -16.06 -7.71 -2.57
CA GLU A 129 -14.62 -7.90 -2.74
C GLU A 129 -13.91 -8.26 -1.42
N VAL A 130 -14.64 -8.27 -0.31
CA VAL A 130 -14.10 -8.47 1.05
C VAL A 130 -13.26 -9.74 1.17
N SER A 131 -13.66 -10.82 0.50
CA SER A 131 -12.90 -12.07 0.49
C SER A 131 -11.55 -11.94 -0.21
N ARG A 132 -11.47 -11.11 -1.28
CA ARG A 132 -10.22 -10.84 -2.00
C ARG A 132 -9.33 -9.89 -1.20
N ASP A 133 -9.90 -8.84 -0.63
CA ASP A 133 -9.19 -7.86 0.20
C ASP A 133 -8.57 -8.55 1.43
N LEU A 134 -9.34 -9.44 2.07
CA LEU A 134 -8.87 -10.26 3.18
C LEU A 134 -7.76 -11.24 2.76
N ALA A 135 -7.90 -11.89 1.61
CA ALA A 135 -6.86 -12.79 1.09
C ALA A 135 -5.56 -12.04 0.77
N LEU A 136 -5.66 -10.85 0.15
CA LEU A 136 -4.52 -9.99 -0.11
C LEU A 136 -3.86 -9.53 1.20
N ALA A 137 -4.65 -9.15 2.20
CA ALA A 137 -4.15 -8.75 3.51
C ALA A 137 -3.38 -9.87 4.20
N HIS A 138 -3.88 -11.10 4.17
CA HIS A 138 -3.15 -12.26 4.69
C HIS A 138 -1.87 -12.55 3.93
N ALA A 139 -1.89 -12.45 2.59
CA ALA A 139 -0.71 -12.64 1.79
C ALA A 139 0.37 -11.59 2.12
N LEU A 140 0.00 -10.30 2.15
CA LEU A 140 0.92 -9.22 2.48
C LEU A 140 1.48 -9.36 3.89
N GLN A 141 0.63 -9.62 4.89
CA GLN A 141 1.07 -9.80 6.27
C GLN A 141 2.12 -10.92 6.38
N ALA A 142 1.82 -12.10 5.84
CA ALA A 142 2.71 -13.25 5.92
C ALA A 142 4.04 -12.99 5.19
N HIS A 143 4.01 -12.40 4.00
CA HIS A 143 5.22 -12.16 3.21
C HIS A 143 6.09 -11.04 3.79
N VAL A 144 5.50 -9.98 4.34
CA VAL A 144 6.27 -8.90 4.98
C VAL A 144 6.95 -9.40 6.25
N VAL A 145 6.23 -10.14 7.11
CA VAL A 145 6.82 -10.71 8.33
C VAL A 145 7.96 -11.67 7.98
N ALA A 146 7.76 -12.56 7.01
CA ALA A 146 8.80 -13.48 6.56
C ALA A 146 10.01 -12.74 5.96
N ALA A 147 9.80 -11.77 5.07
CA ALA A 147 10.89 -11.02 4.44
C ALA A 147 11.71 -10.21 5.45
N LEU A 148 11.06 -9.63 6.47
CA LEU A 148 11.77 -8.94 7.56
C LEU A 148 12.69 -9.88 8.33
N ALA A 149 12.23 -11.10 8.64
CA ALA A 149 13.05 -12.09 9.31
C ALA A 149 14.16 -12.64 8.40
N ASP A 150 13.80 -13.11 7.21
CA ASP A 150 14.67 -13.90 6.34
C ASP A 150 15.68 -13.05 5.55
N GLU A 151 15.28 -11.84 5.13
CA GLU A 151 16.14 -10.98 4.29
C GLU A 151 16.85 -9.88 5.10
N VAL A 152 16.25 -9.42 6.19
CA VAL A 152 16.73 -8.28 6.99
C VAL A 152 17.26 -8.72 8.36
N GLY A 153 16.92 -9.92 8.84
CA GLY A 153 17.28 -10.38 10.19
C GLY A 153 16.51 -9.66 11.29
N TYR A 154 15.35 -9.07 10.99
CA TYR A 154 14.48 -8.37 11.93
C TYR A 154 13.24 -9.21 12.23
N GLU A 155 13.16 -9.78 13.44
CA GLU A 155 11.99 -10.52 13.91
C GLU A 155 10.85 -9.56 14.27
N SER A 156 10.01 -9.25 13.28
CA SER A 156 8.81 -8.46 13.53
C SER A 156 7.76 -9.32 14.24
N LEU A 157 7.19 -8.81 15.34
CA LEU A 157 6.00 -9.40 15.94
C LEU A 157 4.86 -9.40 14.91
N ASP A 158 4.35 -10.57 14.56
CA ASP A 158 3.16 -10.71 13.71
C ASP A 158 1.91 -10.31 14.51
N ARG A 159 1.40 -9.12 14.25
CA ARG A 159 0.18 -8.59 14.88
C ARG A 159 -1.08 -8.91 14.07
N GLY A 160 -0.94 -9.65 12.97
CA GLY A 160 -2.02 -10.20 12.17
C GLY A 160 -2.72 -9.22 11.24
N VAL A 161 -3.74 -9.75 10.57
CA VAL A 161 -4.65 -9.02 9.70
C VAL A 161 -5.85 -8.51 10.50
N LYS A 162 -6.25 -7.26 10.25
CA LYS A 162 -7.32 -6.59 10.98
C LYS A 162 -8.27 -5.87 10.03
N SER A 163 -9.54 -5.80 10.42
CA SER A 163 -10.50 -4.89 9.81
C SER A 163 -10.14 -3.46 10.21
N ASP A 164 -10.16 -2.51 9.27
CA ASP A 164 -9.88 -1.10 9.58
C ASP A 164 -10.92 -0.45 10.52
N LEU A 165 -12.15 -0.97 10.58
CA LEU A 165 -13.13 -0.61 11.62
C LEU A 165 -12.59 -0.81 13.04
N SER A 166 -11.67 -1.76 13.23
CA SER A 166 -11.03 -1.99 14.54
C SER A 166 -9.96 -0.95 14.90
N ALA A 167 -9.53 -0.13 13.93
CA ALA A 167 -8.57 0.95 14.18
C ALA A 167 -9.21 2.15 14.90
N GLY A 168 -10.54 2.22 14.97
CA GLY A 168 -11.26 3.26 15.72
C GLY A 168 -11.04 4.68 15.19
N LYS A 169 -10.72 4.83 13.92
CA LYS A 169 -10.47 6.13 13.30
C LYS A 169 -11.79 6.86 13.06
N PRO A 170 -11.97 8.09 13.58
CA PRO A 170 -13.24 8.82 13.50
C PRO A 170 -13.60 9.23 12.07
N TYR A 171 -12.62 9.22 11.17
CA TYR A 171 -12.79 9.65 9.79
C TYR A 171 -13.10 8.51 8.82
N GLY A 172 -13.06 7.21 9.17
CA GLY A 172 -13.52 6.09 8.30
C GLY A 172 -12.43 5.11 7.78
N ASP A 173 -12.77 4.32 6.75
CA ASP A 173 -12.05 3.13 6.23
C ASP A 173 -10.92 3.44 5.23
N PHE A 174 -9.98 4.22 5.71
CA PHE A 174 -9.19 5.07 4.85
C PHE A 174 -7.75 4.59 4.59
N PHE A 175 -7.21 3.75 5.48
CA PHE A 175 -5.84 3.23 5.41
C PHE A 175 -5.74 1.78 4.95
N SER A 176 -6.81 1.25 4.37
CA SER A 176 -6.96 -0.18 4.11
C SER A 176 -6.60 -0.57 2.68
N LEU A 177 -6.17 -1.82 2.54
CA LEU A 177 -6.06 -2.50 1.26
C LEU A 177 -7.40 -2.55 0.54
N ARG A 178 -7.38 -2.38 -0.78
CA ARG A 178 -8.54 -2.55 -1.65
C ARG A 178 -8.11 -3.30 -2.92
N GLY A 179 -8.72 -4.44 -3.21
CA GLY A 179 -8.65 -5.13 -4.49
C GLY A 179 -9.53 -4.46 -5.56
N PRO A 180 -9.74 -5.09 -6.74
CA PRO A 180 -10.54 -4.51 -7.82
C PRO A 180 -11.98 -4.28 -7.37
#